data_AF-A0A8H5CP17-F1
#
_entry.id   AF-A0A8H5CP17-F1
#
_cell.length_a   1.000
_cell.length_b   1.000
_cell.length_c   1.000
_cell.angle_alpha   90.00
_cell.angle_beta   90.00
_cell.angle_gamma   90.00
#
_symmetry.space_group_name_H-M   'P 1'
#
loop_
_entity.id
_entity.type
_entity.pdbx_description
1 polymer ?
#
loop_
_entity_poly.entity_id
_entity_poly.type
_entity_poly.pdbx_seq_one_letter_code
_entity_poly.pdbx_strand_id
1 'polypeptide(L)'
;MPISYWHSGSPIRSARFLWPSEDATGQSGDGPEGAGARKSDLQGMSTLTSIMDGLILYWLPFSRPTRRTVIYMADTQIVKPSGRLGVEEGESKSEGEGMREEEGEIMISVVTELPYFAHCTVLLEKRTGFVTAEWVIGEKVLSLRRHALDGSLVKETSISAPAVWGKLRVFGQKVAICVSSGSSNVSGYSQTSFNLRLGYGDKGSLGYGAASSSDENLTADQIVEWDTEKGTLRRITIPNTPVHGAEFHFLNEHQIALACVHDDPQGPLLMCLTDQSKEEKSFSSGGSSEDFILIGKSIGIAGSNESSDILVHSFDRIAVFDKKVLTTDIPDNQRTGRLHFMGSLLLDYDIRVLPFALPGSLPAISGNRVLVCQRVDDEYVFYVLDFDQGRVGAFLDKTTEEREELGNELSEAGARVKIVTRRFFALEEGVQMGEECEDAEYQRSAPPEWQNHLDELAEKEEENPSLLFDEAPRERGRPFGFVQSLLRLEKVISAMDVGRMALTSSAVIFAPKPGSSDGMIWYF
;
A
#
# COMPACT_ATOMS: atom_id res chain seq x y z
N MET A 1 9.30 -11.04 26.40
CA MET A 1 8.11 -11.22 25.56
C MET A 1 8.34 -12.46 24.71
N PRO A 2 7.34 -13.33 24.50
CA PRO A 2 7.45 -14.39 23.49
C PRO A 2 7.74 -13.76 22.11
N ILE A 3 8.53 -14.45 21.29
CA ILE A 3 8.78 -14.09 19.89
C ILE A 3 7.41 -13.93 19.22
N SER A 4 7.07 -12.70 18.79
CA SER A 4 5.91 -12.54 17.93
C SER A 4 6.16 -13.32 16.65
N TYR A 5 5.15 -14.04 16.16
CA TYR A 5 5.29 -14.87 14.96
C TYR A 5 5.75 -14.09 13.72
N TRP A 6 5.51 -12.77 13.67
CA TRP A 6 6.08 -11.89 12.66
C TRP A 6 7.62 -11.83 12.71
N HIS A 7 8.23 -11.98 13.88
CA HIS A 7 9.68 -11.95 14.04
C HIS A 7 10.37 -13.24 13.64
N SER A 8 9.70 -14.38 13.76
CA SER A 8 10.30 -15.62 13.25
C SER A 8 10.45 -15.57 11.72
N GLY A 9 9.64 -14.72 11.07
CA GLY A 9 9.58 -14.62 9.61
C GLY A 9 9.04 -15.88 8.94
N SER A 10 8.69 -16.89 9.73
CA SER A 10 8.15 -18.18 9.28
C SER A 10 6.66 -18.20 9.57
N PRO A 11 5.83 -18.47 8.55
CA PRO A 11 4.39 -18.54 8.78
C PRO A 11 4.04 -19.73 9.68
N ILE A 12 3.08 -19.54 10.57
CA ILE A 12 2.57 -20.63 11.43
C ILE A 12 1.77 -21.61 10.58
N ARG A 13 0.98 -21.07 9.65
CA ARG A 13 0.17 -21.84 8.70
C ARG A 13 0.14 -21.15 7.36
N SER A 14 -0.17 -21.91 6.31
CA SER A 14 -0.45 -21.37 5.00
C SER A 14 -1.74 -21.94 4.42
N ALA A 15 -2.34 -21.20 3.50
CA ALA A 15 -3.52 -21.63 2.79
C ALA A 15 -3.37 -21.33 1.29
N ARG A 16 -3.89 -22.21 0.45
CA ARG A 16 -4.02 -21.94 -0.98
C ARG A 16 -5.11 -20.92 -1.20
N PHE A 17 -4.85 -19.96 -2.07
CA PHE A 17 -5.80 -18.92 -2.42
C PHE A 17 -6.20 -19.06 -3.88
N LEU A 18 -7.44 -19.49 -4.08
CA LEU A 18 -7.89 -20.08 -5.32
C LEU A 18 -8.95 -19.22 -6.00
N TRP A 19 -8.77 -19.01 -7.30
CA TRP A 19 -9.82 -18.47 -8.16
C TRP A 19 -10.86 -19.56 -8.45
N PRO A 20 -12.17 -19.24 -8.49
CA PRO A 20 -13.21 -20.20 -8.84
C PRO A 20 -12.98 -20.82 -10.22
N SER A 21 -13.00 -22.15 -10.29
CA SER A 21 -12.72 -22.93 -11.50
C SER A 21 -13.84 -22.86 -12.56
N GLU A 22 -15.07 -22.55 -12.15
CA GLU A 22 -16.26 -22.63 -13.00
C GLU A 22 -16.77 -21.27 -13.52
N ASP A 23 -16.11 -20.16 -13.20
CA ASP A 23 -16.64 -18.84 -13.55
C ASP A 23 -16.41 -18.43 -15.01
N ALA A 24 -17.52 -18.43 -15.75
CA ALA A 24 -18.10 -17.46 -16.71
C ALA A 24 -17.24 -16.36 -17.39
N THR A 25 -15.92 -16.51 -17.45
CA THR A 25 -15.08 -15.82 -18.45
C THR A 25 -15.17 -16.50 -19.82
N GLY A 26 -15.87 -17.66 -19.91
CA GLY A 26 -15.94 -18.49 -21.12
C GLY A 26 -17.30 -19.08 -21.50
N GLN A 27 -18.42 -18.73 -20.83
CA GLN A 27 -19.75 -19.15 -21.29
C GLN A 27 -20.54 -17.96 -21.86
N SER A 28 -20.15 -17.53 -23.06
CA SER A 28 -21.04 -16.76 -23.94
C SER A 28 -20.86 -17.22 -25.38
N GLY A 29 -21.73 -18.15 -25.80
CA GLY A 29 -22.13 -18.34 -27.20
C GLY A 29 -21.34 -19.36 -28.02
N ASP A 30 -21.80 -20.61 -28.02
CA ASP A 30 -21.68 -21.48 -29.19
C ASP A 30 -22.58 -20.92 -30.31
N GLY A 31 -22.05 -19.94 -31.03
CA GLY A 31 -22.61 -19.40 -32.27
C GLY A 31 -21.46 -18.91 -33.13
N PRO A 32 -21.47 -19.13 -34.46
CA PRO A 32 -20.29 -18.89 -35.31
C PRO A 32 -19.92 -17.41 -35.49
N GLU A 33 -20.56 -16.47 -34.79
CA GLU A 33 -20.27 -15.04 -34.83
C GLU A 33 -20.42 -14.39 -33.43
N GLY A 34 -19.68 -14.89 -32.43
CA GLY A 34 -19.70 -14.37 -31.06
C GLY A 34 -18.38 -13.72 -30.67
N ALA A 35 -18.38 -12.39 -30.47
CA ALA A 35 -17.27 -11.64 -29.90
C ALA A 35 -17.06 -12.03 -28.43
N GLY A 36 -16.34 -13.13 -28.20
CA GLY A 36 -15.83 -13.49 -26.88
C GLY A 36 -14.87 -12.41 -26.39
N ALA A 37 -15.06 -11.98 -25.14
CA ALA A 37 -14.08 -11.16 -24.43
C ALA A 37 -12.72 -11.86 -24.55
N ARG A 38 -11.80 -11.27 -25.32
CA ARG A 38 -10.51 -11.91 -25.57
C ARG A 38 -9.77 -11.95 -24.24
N LYS A 39 -9.05 -13.05 -23.96
CA LYS A 39 -8.06 -13.13 -22.87
C LYS A 39 -7.10 -11.92 -22.82
N SER A 40 -6.96 -11.17 -23.91
CA SER A 40 -6.20 -9.91 -23.98
C SER A 40 -6.81 -8.75 -23.19
N ASP A 41 -8.12 -8.71 -22.97
CA ASP A 41 -8.79 -7.64 -22.19
C ASP A 41 -8.54 -7.79 -20.68
N LEU A 42 -8.10 -8.99 -20.25
CA LEU A 42 -7.73 -9.34 -18.87
C LEU A 42 -6.22 -9.15 -18.61
N GLN A 43 -5.43 -8.77 -19.60
CA GLN A 43 -3.96 -8.79 -19.51
C GLN A 43 -3.36 -7.56 -18.79
N GLY A 44 -4.21 -6.59 -18.39
CA GLY A 44 -3.83 -5.40 -17.59
C GLY A 44 -4.40 -5.38 -16.15
N MET A 45 -4.87 -6.52 -15.63
CA MET A 45 -5.67 -6.62 -14.39
C MET A 45 -4.95 -6.37 -13.05
N SER A 46 -3.80 -5.70 -13.03
CA SER A 46 -3.04 -5.51 -11.78
C SER A 46 -3.66 -4.52 -10.77
N THR A 47 -4.92 -4.10 -10.95
CA THR A 47 -5.52 -3.00 -10.17
C THR A 47 -6.97 -3.20 -9.70
N LEU A 48 -7.57 -4.38 -9.86
CA LEU A 48 -8.97 -4.64 -9.53
C LEU A 48 -9.17 -5.37 -8.19
N THR A 49 -8.40 -4.97 -7.18
CA THR A 49 -8.44 -5.61 -5.86
C THR A 49 -8.46 -4.56 -4.75
N SER A 50 -9.28 -4.81 -3.73
CA SER A 50 -9.29 -4.09 -2.46
C SER A 50 -9.14 -5.10 -1.33
N ILE A 51 -8.28 -4.80 -0.35
CA ILE A 51 -8.02 -5.69 0.80
C ILE A 51 -8.14 -4.85 2.07
N MET A 52 -8.90 -5.33 3.04
CA MET A 52 -9.05 -4.71 4.34
C MET A 52 -9.36 -5.76 5.41
N ASP A 53 -8.57 -5.81 6.48
CA ASP A 53 -8.70 -6.75 7.61
C ASP A 53 -8.91 -8.22 7.19
N GLY A 54 -8.15 -8.69 6.21
CA GLY A 54 -8.28 -10.06 5.69
C GLY A 54 -9.53 -10.33 4.85
N LEU A 55 -10.39 -9.34 4.62
CA LEU A 55 -11.40 -9.42 3.58
C LEU A 55 -10.78 -8.94 2.26
N ILE A 56 -10.92 -9.74 1.22
CA ILE A 56 -10.40 -9.47 -0.11
C ILE A 56 -11.59 -9.32 -1.05
N LEU A 57 -11.61 -8.23 -1.81
CA LEU A 57 -12.61 -7.92 -2.81
C LEU A 57 -11.93 -7.78 -4.18
N TYR A 58 -12.42 -8.51 -5.18
CA TYR A 58 -12.11 -8.27 -6.58
C TYR A 58 -13.34 -7.75 -7.32
N TRP A 59 -13.16 -6.90 -8.32
CA TRP A 59 -14.26 -6.48 -9.18
C TRP A 59 -13.87 -6.61 -10.65
N LEU A 60 -14.75 -7.21 -11.46
CA LEU A 60 -14.53 -7.38 -12.90
C LEU A 60 -15.56 -6.54 -13.66
N PRO A 61 -15.18 -5.36 -14.16
CA PRO A 61 -16.09 -4.52 -14.92
C PRO A 61 -16.11 -4.94 -16.39
N PHE A 62 -17.29 -4.96 -17.01
CA PHE A 62 -17.52 -5.30 -18.40
C PHE A 62 -18.25 -4.14 -19.08
N SER A 63 -17.71 -3.62 -20.17
CA SER A 63 -18.32 -2.49 -20.89
C SER A 63 -19.24 -2.92 -22.04
N ARG A 64 -19.21 -4.19 -22.46
CA ARG A 64 -19.99 -4.75 -23.58
C ARG A 64 -20.37 -6.21 -23.32
N PRO A 65 -21.53 -6.71 -23.82
CA PRO A 65 -22.59 -5.99 -24.56
C PRO A 65 -23.49 -5.13 -23.66
N THR A 66 -23.51 -5.39 -22.35
CA THR A 66 -24.15 -4.56 -21.33
C THR A 66 -23.10 -4.11 -20.31
N ARG A 67 -23.22 -2.88 -19.81
CA ARG A 67 -22.38 -2.39 -18.72
C ARG A 67 -22.74 -3.12 -17.44
N ARG A 68 -21.78 -3.85 -16.88
CA ARG A 68 -21.96 -4.60 -15.63
C ARG A 68 -20.64 -4.77 -14.90
N THR A 69 -20.70 -5.14 -13.62
CA THR A 69 -19.52 -5.47 -12.83
C THR A 69 -19.80 -6.69 -11.96
N VAL A 70 -18.94 -7.71 -12.02
CA VAL A 70 -19.05 -8.87 -11.12
C VAL A 70 -18.14 -8.63 -9.92
N ILE A 71 -18.69 -8.75 -8.71
CA ILE A 71 -17.95 -8.61 -7.45
C ILE A 71 -17.64 -10.01 -6.93
N TYR A 72 -16.37 -10.22 -6.58
CA TYR A 72 -15.90 -11.43 -5.93
C TYR A 72 -15.33 -11.09 -4.56
N MET A 73 -15.50 -11.98 -3.60
CA MET A 73 -14.90 -11.84 -2.28
C MET A 73 -14.33 -13.14 -1.76
N ALA A 74 -13.33 -13.00 -0.89
CA ALA A 74 -12.78 -14.05 -0.05
C ALA A 74 -12.47 -13.50 1.33
N ASP A 75 -12.75 -14.28 2.37
CA ASP A 75 -12.41 -13.95 3.75
C ASP A 75 -11.26 -14.86 4.22
N THR A 76 -10.10 -14.27 4.48
CA THR A 76 -8.92 -15.01 4.95
C THR A 76 -9.04 -15.47 6.41
N GLN A 77 -10.04 -14.99 7.14
CA GLN A 77 -10.30 -15.48 8.50
C GLN A 77 -11.04 -16.82 8.50
N ILE A 78 -11.69 -17.19 7.39
CA ILE A 78 -12.46 -18.43 7.26
C ILE A 78 -11.61 -19.45 6.51
N VAL A 79 -10.70 -20.11 7.24
CA VAL A 79 -9.97 -21.26 6.68
C VAL A 79 -10.86 -22.49 6.79
N LYS A 80 -11.28 -23.05 5.65
CA LYS A 80 -11.90 -24.37 5.66
C LYS A 80 -10.79 -25.41 5.81
N PRO A 81 -10.83 -26.31 6.82
CA PRO A 81 -9.96 -27.46 6.82
C PRO A 81 -10.21 -28.25 5.53
N SER A 82 -9.13 -28.71 4.88
CA SER A 82 -9.20 -29.51 3.66
C SER A 82 -9.84 -30.86 3.99
N GLY A 83 -11.17 -30.90 3.97
CA GLY A 83 -11.95 -32.09 4.27
C GLY A 83 -11.67 -33.17 3.23
N ARG A 84 -11.14 -34.31 3.69
CA ARG A 84 -11.28 -35.59 3.01
C ARG A 84 -12.75 -35.80 2.65
N LEU A 85 -13.05 -35.81 1.35
CA LEU A 85 -14.27 -36.39 0.83
C LEU A 85 -14.31 -37.88 1.22
N GLY A 86 -15.16 -38.19 2.20
CA GLY A 86 -15.79 -39.49 2.45
C GLY A 86 -14.88 -40.70 2.61
N VAL A 87 -14.57 -41.08 3.86
CA VAL A 87 -14.51 -42.50 4.25
C VAL A 87 -15.13 -42.62 5.64
N GLU A 88 -16.10 -43.51 5.76
CA GLU A 88 -16.79 -43.88 6.99
C GLU A 88 -15.81 -44.36 8.07
N GLU A 89 -16.29 -44.24 9.31
CA GLU A 89 -15.64 -44.59 10.58
C GLU A 89 -14.82 -45.89 10.53
N GLY A 90 -13.55 -45.78 10.94
CA GLY A 90 -12.67 -46.92 11.18
C GLY A 90 -11.43 -46.49 11.94
N GLU A 91 -11.42 -46.76 13.24
CA GLU A 91 -10.35 -46.47 14.18
C GLU A 91 -8.97 -46.99 13.73
N SER A 92 -7.92 -46.18 13.92
CA SER A 92 -6.71 -46.58 14.67
C SER A 92 -5.66 -45.44 14.69
N LYS A 93 -5.13 -45.21 15.90
CA LYS A 93 -4.05 -44.27 16.20
C LYS A 93 -2.71 -44.77 15.65
N SER A 94 -1.93 -43.88 15.07
CA SER A 94 -0.46 -43.97 15.07
C SER A 94 0.12 -42.61 15.44
N GLU A 95 0.73 -42.55 16.62
CA GLU A 95 1.56 -41.43 17.07
C GLU A 95 2.94 -41.52 16.41
N GLY A 96 3.44 -40.40 15.89
CA GLY A 96 4.83 -40.25 15.48
C GLY A 96 5.02 -39.91 14.00
N GLU A 97 4.51 -38.76 13.56
CA GLU A 97 5.00 -38.07 12.37
C GLU A 97 4.70 -36.57 12.51
N GLY A 98 5.65 -35.71 12.16
CA GLY A 98 5.63 -34.28 12.46
C GLY A 98 4.36 -33.58 11.99
N MET A 99 3.82 -32.72 12.85
CA MET A 99 2.76 -31.76 12.52
C MET A 99 3.20 -30.88 11.34
N ARG A 100 2.93 -31.32 10.11
CA ARG A 100 2.66 -30.42 8.99
C ARG A 100 1.17 -30.13 9.08
N GLU A 101 0.84 -28.95 9.60
CA GLU A 101 -0.53 -28.46 9.68
C GLU A 101 -1.18 -28.46 8.29
N GLU A 102 -2.43 -28.92 8.21
CA GLU A 102 -3.17 -29.10 6.96
C GLU A 102 -3.20 -27.80 6.13
N GLU A 103 -2.79 -27.87 4.86
CA GLU A 103 -3.01 -26.79 3.89
C GLU A 103 -4.52 -26.52 3.77
N GLY A 104 -4.97 -25.38 4.32
CA GLY A 104 -6.34 -24.92 4.14
C GLY A 104 -6.54 -24.32 2.74
N GLU A 105 -7.78 -24.26 2.28
CA GLU A 105 -8.13 -23.62 1.01
C GLU A 105 -9.07 -22.45 1.25
N ILE A 106 -8.75 -21.32 0.62
CA ILE A 106 -9.61 -20.13 0.57
C ILE A 106 -10.03 -19.96 -0.88
N MET A 107 -11.32 -20.11 -1.11
CA MET A 107 -11.94 -19.92 -2.41
C MET A 107 -12.47 -18.50 -2.52
N ILE A 108 -12.12 -17.84 -3.62
CA ILE A 108 -12.81 -16.63 -4.06
C ILE A 108 -14.22 -17.03 -4.52
N SER A 109 -15.22 -16.27 -4.13
CA SER A 109 -16.63 -16.51 -4.47
C SER A 109 -17.26 -15.29 -5.11
N VAL A 110 -18.15 -15.50 -6.09
CA VAL A 110 -19.00 -14.45 -6.62
C VAL A 110 -19.99 -14.02 -5.53
N VAL A 111 -20.05 -12.72 -5.27
CA VAL A 111 -20.98 -12.12 -4.32
C VAL A 111 -22.20 -11.56 -5.04
N THR A 112 -21.98 -10.74 -6.06
CA THR A 112 -23.05 -10.07 -6.79
C THR A 112 -22.62 -9.68 -8.19
N GLU A 113 -23.61 -9.47 -9.06
CA GLU A 113 -23.44 -8.79 -10.34
C GLU A 113 -24.15 -7.42 -10.28
N LEU A 114 -23.39 -6.35 -10.49
CA LEU A 114 -23.86 -4.97 -10.48
C LEU A 114 -24.26 -4.58 -11.91
N PRO A 115 -25.41 -3.91 -12.11
CA PRO A 115 -25.94 -3.56 -13.43
C PRO A 115 -25.28 -2.31 -14.05
N TYR A 116 -24.02 -2.03 -13.71
CA TYR A 116 -23.27 -0.85 -14.16
C TYR A 116 -21.75 -1.09 -14.13
N PHE A 117 -20.98 -0.14 -14.67
CA PHE A 117 -19.53 -0.26 -14.81
C PHE A 117 -18.81 0.44 -13.64
N ALA A 118 -18.43 -0.33 -12.61
CA ALA A 118 -17.66 0.20 -11.48
C ALA A 118 -16.20 0.36 -11.90
N HIS A 119 -15.75 1.61 -12.02
CA HIS A 119 -14.38 1.94 -12.39
C HIS A 119 -13.41 1.63 -11.26
N CYS A 120 -13.81 1.90 -10.02
CA CYS A 120 -13.06 1.52 -8.84
C CYS A 120 -13.99 1.10 -7.71
N THR A 121 -13.48 0.21 -6.86
CA THR A 121 -14.19 -0.33 -5.70
C THR A 121 -13.24 -0.33 -4.50
N VAL A 122 -13.78 -0.07 -3.31
CA VAL A 122 -13.01 -0.15 -2.07
C VAL A 122 -13.84 -0.75 -0.94
N LEU A 123 -13.22 -1.63 -0.14
CA LEU A 123 -13.80 -2.13 1.09
C LEU A 123 -13.89 -1.02 2.13
N LEU A 124 -15.00 -0.97 2.86
CA LEU A 124 -15.17 -0.08 4.00
C LEU A 124 -14.53 -0.67 5.26
N GLU A 125 -14.14 0.20 6.17
CA GLU A 125 -13.65 -0.22 7.47
C GLU A 125 -14.69 -1.05 8.23
N LYS A 126 -14.18 -1.87 9.15
CA LYS A 126 -14.92 -2.79 10.03
C LYS A 126 -15.82 -3.74 9.28
N ARG A 127 -15.46 -4.08 8.02
CA ARG A 127 -16.21 -5.01 7.16
C ARG A 127 -17.68 -4.60 7.01
N THR A 128 -17.96 -3.30 6.99
CA THR A 128 -19.35 -2.77 6.93
C THR A 128 -19.97 -2.76 5.54
N GLY A 129 -19.19 -3.15 4.51
CA GLY A 129 -19.60 -3.14 3.12
C GLY A 129 -18.47 -2.72 2.19
N PHE A 130 -18.85 -2.24 1.01
CA PHE A 130 -17.91 -1.67 0.04
C PHE A 130 -18.55 -0.50 -0.70
N VAL A 131 -17.72 0.36 -1.28
CA VAL A 131 -18.15 1.47 -2.12
C VAL A 131 -17.64 1.29 -3.53
N THR A 132 -18.52 1.50 -4.51
CA THR A 132 -18.17 1.55 -5.93
C THR A 132 -18.28 2.98 -6.44
N ALA A 133 -17.42 3.31 -7.41
CA ALA A 133 -17.47 4.57 -8.13
C ALA A 133 -17.56 4.31 -9.63
N GLU A 134 -18.51 4.98 -10.27
CA GLU A 134 -18.69 4.98 -11.72
C GLU A 134 -18.69 6.42 -12.22
N TRP A 135 -17.78 6.73 -13.16
CA TRP A 135 -17.80 8.02 -13.84
C TRP A 135 -18.36 7.86 -15.26
N VAL A 136 -19.50 8.51 -15.52
CA VAL A 136 -20.18 8.48 -16.82
C VAL A 136 -19.69 9.67 -17.64
N ILE A 137 -18.72 9.42 -18.53
CA ILE A 137 -18.04 10.46 -19.34
C ILE A 137 -19.04 11.37 -20.06
N GLY A 138 -20.04 10.79 -20.73
CA GLY A 138 -21.01 11.54 -21.52
C GLY A 138 -21.91 12.46 -20.71
N GLU A 139 -22.13 12.13 -19.44
CA GLU A 139 -22.96 12.91 -18.51
C GLU A 139 -22.11 13.83 -17.62
N LYS A 140 -20.79 13.60 -17.55
CA LYS A 140 -19.88 14.24 -16.60
C LYS A 140 -20.40 14.08 -15.16
N VAL A 141 -20.87 12.89 -14.82
CA VAL A 141 -21.41 12.53 -13.51
C VAL A 141 -20.59 11.40 -12.90
N LEU A 142 -20.18 11.59 -11.65
CA LEU A 142 -19.61 10.56 -10.80
C LEU A 142 -20.70 10.02 -9.87
N SER A 143 -21.01 8.73 -9.98
CA SER A 143 -21.93 8.04 -9.10
C SER A 143 -21.15 7.21 -8.08
N LEU A 144 -21.45 7.41 -6.80
CA LEU A 144 -20.87 6.69 -5.67
C LEU A 144 -21.96 5.86 -5.01
N ARG A 145 -21.70 4.57 -4.81
CA ARG A 145 -22.68 3.62 -4.29
C ARG A 145 -22.09 2.79 -3.18
N ARG A 146 -22.75 2.80 -2.02
CA ARG A 146 -22.43 1.93 -0.87
C ARG A 146 -23.27 0.67 -0.98
N HIS A 147 -22.59 -0.46 -0.84
CA HIS A 147 -23.18 -1.78 -0.82
C HIS A 147 -22.91 -2.45 0.52
N ALA A 148 -23.83 -3.32 0.94
CA ALA A 148 -23.51 -4.32 1.95
C ALA A 148 -22.58 -5.39 1.36
N LEU A 149 -22.02 -6.26 2.21
CA LEU A 149 -21.10 -7.30 1.77
C LEU A 149 -21.74 -8.35 0.85
N ASP A 150 -23.07 -8.48 0.85
CA ASP A 150 -23.81 -9.33 -0.08
C ASP A 150 -24.05 -8.66 -1.45
N GLY A 151 -23.59 -7.43 -1.63
CA GLY A 151 -23.75 -6.66 -2.87
C GLY A 151 -25.02 -5.81 -2.95
N SER A 152 -25.95 -5.95 -2.00
CA SER A 152 -27.17 -5.14 -1.97
C SER A 152 -26.85 -3.65 -1.84
N LEU A 153 -27.55 -2.82 -2.63
CA LEU A 153 -27.37 -1.37 -2.60
C LEU A 153 -27.96 -0.81 -1.30
N VAL A 154 -27.12 -0.14 -0.51
CA VAL A 154 -27.51 0.52 0.75
C VAL A 154 -27.78 1.99 0.52
N LYS A 155 -26.90 2.67 -0.24
CA LYS A 155 -26.99 4.11 -0.47
C LYS A 155 -26.31 4.50 -1.78
N GLU A 156 -26.85 5.52 -2.44
CA GLU A 156 -26.28 6.08 -3.66
C GLU A 156 -26.28 7.60 -3.57
N THR A 157 -25.27 8.21 -4.17
CA THR A 157 -25.22 9.63 -4.45
C THR A 157 -24.49 9.88 -5.77
N SER A 158 -24.80 11.00 -6.40
CA SER A 158 -24.13 11.40 -7.64
C SER A 158 -23.66 12.84 -7.55
N ILE A 159 -22.57 13.15 -8.24
CA ILE A 159 -21.99 14.49 -8.27
C ILE A 159 -21.51 14.82 -9.67
N SER A 160 -21.74 16.05 -10.13
CA SER A 160 -21.20 16.51 -11.42
C SER A 160 -19.68 16.70 -11.32
N ALA A 161 -18.93 16.05 -12.20
CA ALA A 161 -17.48 16.11 -12.25
C ALA A 161 -17.03 16.02 -13.72
N PRO A 162 -16.39 17.07 -14.27
CA PRO A 162 -15.84 17.05 -15.63
C PRO A 162 -14.78 15.97 -15.87
N ALA A 163 -14.11 15.53 -14.81
CA ALA A 163 -13.16 14.44 -14.83
C ALA A 163 -12.94 13.89 -13.40
N VAL A 164 -12.49 12.64 -13.31
CA VAL A 164 -12.26 11.90 -12.05
C VAL A 164 -10.97 11.09 -12.20
N TRP A 165 -10.16 11.03 -11.15
CA TRP A 165 -8.85 10.35 -11.15
C TRP A 165 -8.62 9.50 -9.91
N GLY A 166 -7.72 8.52 -10.07
CA GLY A 166 -7.16 7.74 -8.97
C GLY A 166 -8.08 6.64 -8.46
N LYS A 167 -7.80 6.20 -7.23
CA LYS A 167 -8.56 5.16 -6.52
C LYS A 167 -9.37 5.78 -5.39
N LEU A 168 -10.43 5.10 -4.97
CA LEU A 168 -11.16 5.45 -3.74
C LEU A 168 -10.25 5.26 -2.52
N ARG A 169 -10.26 6.24 -1.62
CA ARG A 169 -9.59 6.18 -0.32
C ARG A 169 -10.63 6.18 0.80
N VAL A 170 -10.38 5.40 1.84
CA VAL A 170 -11.30 5.24 2.98
C VAL A 170 -10.65 5.78 4.25
N PHE A 171 -11.45 6.46 5.06
CA PHE A 171 -11.09 6.84 6.42
C PHE A 171 -12.35 6.82 7.28
N GLY A 172 -12.44 5.89 8.22
CA GLY A 172 -13.67 5.62 8.95
C GLY A 172 -14.82 5.27 8.01
N GLN A 173 -15.88 6.09 8.06
CA GLN A 173 -17.08 5.96 7.23
C GLN A 173 -17.05 6.87 5.98
N LYS A 174 -15.94 7.60 5.79
CA LYS A 174 -15.76 8.52 4.67
C LYS A 174 -15.03 7.83 3.54
N VAL A 175 -15.50 8.09 2.32
CA VAL A 175 -14.82 7.68 1.09
C VAL A 175 -14.50 8.90 0.27
N ALA A 176 -13.29 8.96 -0.28
CA ALA A 176 -12.84 10.10 -1.05
C ALA A 176 -12.20 9.73 -2.39
N ILE A 177 -12.30 10.64 -3.36
CA ILE A 177 -11.70 10.51 -4.70
C ILE A 177 -11.41 11.88 -5.29
N CYS A 178 -10.38 11.96 -6.15
CA CYS A 178 -10.00 13.19 -6.83
C CYS A 178 -10.91 13.47 -8.04
N VAL A 179 -11.36 14.72 -8.18
CA VAL A 179 -12.20 15.20 -9.28
C VAL A 179 -11.73 16.56 -9.79
N SER A 180 -12.25 16.95 -10.95
CA SER A 180 -12.06 18.30 -11.49
C SER A 180 -13.23 19.19 -11.13
N SER A 181 -12.96 20.49 -10.92
CA SER A 181 -13.95 21.55 -10.92
C SER A 181 -14.37 21.96 -12.34
N GLY A 182 -13.56 21.63 -13.37
CA GLY A 182 -13.74 22.07 -14.75
C GLY A 182 -12.96 23.31 -15.15
N SER A 183 -12.30 23.99 -14.21
CA SER A 183 -11.44 25.13 -14.55
C SER A 183 -10.08 24.67 -15.05
N SER A 184 -9.71 25.08 -16.28
CA SER A 184 -8.35 24.93 -16.80
C SER A 184 -7.46 26.06 -16.29
N ASN A 185 -7.28 26.19 -14.98
CA ASN A 185 -6.46 27.27 -14.40
C ASN A 185 -4.95 27.01 -14.56
N VAL A 186 -4.57 26.07 -15.40
CA VAL A 186 -3.21 25.57 -15.54
C VAL A 186 -2.53 26.17 -16.76
N SER A 187 -1.51 26.97 -16.52
CA SER A 187 -0.52 27.31 -17.52
C SER A 187 0.44 26.12 -17.72
N GLY A 188 0.23 25.34 -18.78
CA GLY A 188 1.25 24.56 -19.50
C GLY A 188 1.88 23.34 -18.83
N TYR A 189 1.99 23.26 -17.50
CA TYR A 189 2.83 22.24 -16.84
C TYR A 189 2.12 21.38 -15.79
N SER A 190 0.98 21.81 -15.22
CA SER A 190 0.31 21.02 -14.17
C SER A 190 -0.73 20.05 -14.71
N GLN A 191 -0.35 18.85 -15.17
CA GLN A 191 -1.28 17.79 -15.61
C GLN A 191 -1.25 16.56 -14.70
N THR A 192 -2.33 16.25 -13.98
CA THR A 192 -2.54 14.95 -13.30
C THR A 192 -2.33 13.80 -14.29
N SER A 193 -1.58 12.76 -13.92
CA SER A 193 -1.22 11.66 -14.83
C SER A 193 -2.45 11.08 -15.54
N PHE A 194 -2.51 11.28 -16.85
CA PHE A 194 -3.69 10.95 -17.67
C PHE A 194 -4.07 9.45 -17.62
N ASN A 195 -3.08 8.58 -17.43
CA ASN A 195 -3.27 7.13 -17.28
C ASN A 195 -4.10 6.74 -16.03
N LEU A 196 -4.33 7.66 -15.10
CA LEU A 196 -5.08 7.43 -13.86
C LEU A 196 -6.50 8.00 -13.93
N ARG A 197 -6.91 8.58 -15.06
CA ARG A 197 -8.26 9.12 -15.25
C ARG A 197 -9.25 7.97 -15.42
N LEU A 198 -10.35 8.00 -14.67
CA LEU A 198 -11.44 7.05 -14.86
C LEU A 198 -12.05 7.20 -16.25
N GLY A 199 -12.51 6.10 -16.85
CA GLY A 199 -13.12 6.09 -18.18
C GLY A 199 -12.11 6.22 -19.34
N TYR A 200 -10.82 6.34 -19.05
CA TYR A 200 -9.78 6.30 -20.07
C TYR A 200 -9.67 4.89 -20.66
N GLY A 201 -9.92 4.75 -21.97
CA GLY A 201 -9.95 3.46 -22.68
C GLY A 201 -11.35 2.90 -22.98
N ASP A 202 -12.44 3.50 -22.47
CA ASP A 202 -13.82 3.05 -22.76
C ASP A 202 -14.29 3.44 -24.19
N LYS A 203 -13.49 4.27 -24.88
CA LYS A 203 -13.52 4.41 -26.35
C LYS A 203 -12.62 3.32 -26.92
N GLY A 204 -13.26 2.29 -27.47
CA GLY A 204 -12.63 1.04 -27.89
C GLY A 204 -11.22 1.17 -28.46
N SER A 205 -10.36 0.27 -27.99
CA SER A 205 -9.14 -0.17 -28.67
C SER A 205 -9.31 -0.11 -30.19
N LEU A 206 -8.36 0.60 -30.83
CA LEU A 206 -8.21 0.91 -32.26
C LEU A 206 -8.69 2.31 -32.68
N GLY A 207 -7.79 3.28 -32.48
CA GLY A 207 -7.73 4.50 -33.29
C GLY A 207 -7.81 5.76 -32.44
N TYR A 208 -6.81 6.62 -32.62
CA TYR A 208 -6.80 8.05 -32.31
C TYR A 208 -8.21 8.68 -32.41
N GLY A 209 -8.97 8.59 -31.33
CA GLY A 209 -10.35 9.03 -31.23
C GLY A 209 -10.42 10.07 -30.15
N ALA A 210 -9.85 11.23 -30.48
CA ALA A 210 -9.76 12.44 -29.67
C ALA A 210 -10.80 12.48 -28.52
N ALA A 211 -10.31 12.46 -27.28
CA ALA A 211 -10.93 13.36 -26.31
C ALA A 211 -10.89 14.73 -26.99
N SER A 212 -12.03 15.43 -27.10
CA SER A 212 -12.00 16.80 -27.63
C SER A 212 -10.90 17.54 -26.88
N SER A 213 -10.03 18.26 -27.59
CA SER A 213 -8.80 18.88 -27.07
C SER A 213 -8.98 19.77 -25.82
N SER A 214 -10.22 20.09 -25.44
CA SER A 214 -10.60 20.78 -24.21
C SER A 214 -10.67 19.89 -22.96
N ASP A 215 -11.00 18.59 -23.09
CA ASP A 215 -11.13 17.65 -21.95
C ASP A 215 -9.77 17.07 -21.54
N GLU A 216 -8.72 17.23 -22.36
CA GLU A 216 -7.34 16.77 -22.09
C GLU A 216 -6.59 17.68 -21.11
N ASN A 217 -7.05 18.91 -20.90
CA ASN A 217 -6.39 19.92 -20.05
C ASN A 217 -7.04 20.08 -18.66
N LEU A 218 -7.81 19.09 -18.21
CA LEU A 218 -8.43 19.11 -16.89
C LEU A 218 -7.46 18.55 -15.84
N THR A 219 -7.47 19.14 -14.64
CA THR A 219 -6.73 18.66 -13.48
C THR A 219 -7.66 18.17 -12.38
N ALA A 220 -7.11 17.28 -11.54
CA ALA A 220 -7.69 16.97 -10.25
C ALA A 220 -7.38 18.11 -9.27
N ASP A 221 -8.23 19.13 -9.25
CA ASP A 221 -8.09 20.28 -8.35
C ASP A 221 -9.00 20.17 -7.11
N GLN A 222 -9.74 19.07 -6.98
CA GLN A 222 -10.63 18.83 -5.85
C GLN A 222 -10.58 17.38 -5.38
N ILE A 223 -10.83 17.16 -4.10
CA ILE A 223 -11.15 15.86 -3.50
C ILE A 223 -12.62 15.90 -3.09
N VAL A 224 -13.41 14.98 -3.62
CA VAL A 224 -14.78 14.74 -3.15
C VAL A 224 -14.71 13.75 -2.00
N GLU A 225 -15.24 14.14 -0.85
CA GLU A 225 -15.43 13.28 0.33
C GLU A 225 -16.92 12.98 0.48
N TRP A 226 -17.26 11.71 0.67
CA TRP A 226 -18.61 11.23 0.94
C TRP A 226 -18.65 10.50 2.28
N ASP A 227 -19.40 11.05 3.24
CA ASP A 227 -19.76 10.33 4.47
C ASP A 227 -20.86 9.32 4.11
N THR A 228 -20.51 8.03 4.11
CA THR A 228 -21.39 6.99 3.61
C THR A 228 -22.53 6.63 4.56
N GLU A 229 -22.46 7.06 5.84
CA GLU A 229 -23.54 6.90 6.80
C GLU A 229 -24.52 8.08 6.69
N LYS A 230 -24.01 9.31 6.84
CA LYS A 230 -24.85 10.52 6.81
C LYS A 230 -25.33 10.85 5.40
N GLY A 231 -24.58 10.45 4.38
CA GLY A 231 -24.85 10.79 2.98
C GLY A 231 -24.41 12.20 2.60
N THR A 232 -23.67 12.87 3.47
CA THR A 232 -23.17 14.22 3.22
C THR A 232 -21.99 14.16 2.26
N LEU A 233 -22.06 14.97 1.21
CA LEU A 233 -20.97 15.19 0.27
C LEU A 233 -20.25 16.49 0.61
N ARG A 234 -18.93 16.46 0.46
CA ARG A 234 -18.04 17.60 0.64
C ARG A 234 -17.06 17.65 -0.52
N ARG A 235 -16.73 18.86 -0.98
CA ARG A 235 -15.60 19.12 -1.88
C ARG A 235 -14.50 19.82 -1.09
N ILE A 236 -13.28 19.36 -1.27
CA ILE A 236 -12.06 19.93 -0.72
C ILE A 236 -11.27 20.41 -1.94
N THR A 237 -11.08 21.72 -2.08
CA THR A 237 -10.20 22.26 -3.13
C THR A 237 -8.76 21.86 -2.82
N ILE A 238 -7.92 21.72 -3.83
CA ILE A 238 -6.47 21.55 -3.73
C ILE A 238 -5.83 22.90 -4.14
N PRO A 239 -4.93 23.51 -3.35
CA PRO A 239 -4.33 24.79 -3.70
C PRO A 239 -3.31 24.61 -4.80
N ASN A 240 -3.14 25.64 -5.64
CA ASN A 240 -2.05 25.73 -6.61
C ASN A 240 -1.86 24.44 -7.43
N THR A 241 -2.99 23.81 -7.82
CA THR A 241 -3.14 22.42 -8.27
C THR A 241 -1.85 21.80 -8.81
N PRO A 242 -1.01 21.20 -7.95
CA PRO A 242 0.25 20.62 -8.39
C PRO A 242 -0.04 19.43 -9.31
N VAL A 243 0.94 19.04 -10.11
CA VAL A 243 0.89 17.72 -10.74
C VAL A 243 0.90 16.69 -9.64
N HIS A 244 -0.11 15.81 -9.64
CA HIS A 244 -0.20 14.76 -8.64
C HIS A 244 -0.80 13.49 -9.24
N GLY A 245 -0.54 12.36 -8.60
CA GLY A 245 -0.96 11.04 -9.08
C GLY A 245 -2.39 10.67 -8.67
N ALA A 246 -3.18 11.62 -8.18
CA ALA A 246 -4.44 11.35 -7.47
C ALA A 246 -4.29 10.33 -6.31
N GLU A 247 -3.10 10.31 -5.69
CA GLU A 247 -2.81 9.49 -4.53
C GLU A 247 -2.74 10.35 -3.27
N PHE A 248 -3.55 10.03 -2.27
CA PHE A 248 -3.60 10.75 -1.01
C PHE A 248 -3.94 9.81 0.15
N HIS A 249 -3.70 10.27 1.37
CA HIS A 249 -3.98 9.53 2.61
C HIS A 249 -4.51 10.48 3.69
N PHE A 250 -5.46 10.01 4.49
CA PHE A 250 -5.96 10.76 5.64
C PHE A 250 -5.02 10.57 6.83
N LEU A 251 -4.43 11.67 7.32
CA LEU A 251 -3.66 11.66 8.56
C LEU A 251 -4.60 11.60 9.77
N ASN A 252 -5.72 12.31 9.66
CA ASN A 252 -6.85 12.26 10.58
C ASN A 252 -8.12 12.78 9.86
N GLU A 253 -9.21 12.97 10.59
CA GLU A 253 -10.49 13.40 10.03
C GLU A 253 -10.49 14.79 9.37
N HIS A 254 -9.46 15.58 9.65
CA HIS A 254 -9.30 16.98 9.23
C HIS A 254 -8.07 17.20 8.34
N GLN A 255 -7.18 16.22 8.21
CA GLN A 255 -5.90 16.36 7.53
C GLN A 255 -5.68 15.29 6.47
N ILE A 256 -5.35 15.72 5.25
CA ILE A 256 -5.04 14.85 4.11
C ILE A 256 -3.62 15.12 3.61
N ALA A 257 -2.80 14.08 3.50
CA ALA A 257 -1.52 14.11 2.81
C ALA A 257 -1.71 13.74 1.32
N LEU A 258 -1.22 14.57 0.40
CA LEU A 258 -1.29 14.34 -1.05
C LEU A 258 0.10 14.02 -1.63
N ALA A 259 0.20 12.96 -2.44
CA ALA A 259 1.41 12.65 -3.21
C ALA A 259 1.40 13.38 -4.55
N CYS A 260 2.31 14.34 -4.67
CA CYS A 260 2.60 15.06 -5.90
C CYS A 260 3.52 14.23 -6.80
N VAL A 261 3.37 14.42 -8.11
CA VAL A 261 4.18 13.77 -9.16
C VAL A 261 4.89 14.92 -9.86
N HIS A 262 6.22 15.03 -9.91
CA HIS A 262 6.79 15.88 -10.96
C HIS A 262 8.26 15.60 -11.32
N ASP A 263 8.52 15.69 -12.63
CA ASP A 263 9.79 16.07 -13.26
C ASP A 263 10.11 17.60 -13.15
N ASP A 264 9.41 18.36 -12.30
CA ASP A 264 9.58 19.82 -12.14
C ASP A 264 10.42 20.10 -10.89
N PRO A 265 11.57 20.78 -11.02
CA PRO A 265 12.45 21.14 -9.91
C PRO A 265 11.85 22.12 -8.87
N GLN A 266 10.59 22.55 -9.00
CA GLN A 266 9.95 23.53 -8.09
C GLN A 266 8.60 23.11 -7.47
N GLY A 267 8.15 21.87 -7.64
CA GLY A 267 6.84 21.42 -7.09
C GLY A 267 6.90 21.00 -5.61
N PRO A 268 5.90 21.32 -4.76
CA PRO A 268 5.87 20.89 -3.36
C PRO A 268 5.53 19.41 -3.20
N LEU A 269 6.13 18.80 -2.18
CA LEU A 269 6.16 17.36 -1.95
C LEU A 269 5.51 17.05 -0.59
N LEU A 270 4.53 16.14 -0.57
CA LEU A 270 3.64 15.87 0.57
C LEU A 270 2.94 17.12 1.13
N MET A 271 1.87 17.53 0.48
CA MET A 271 1.02 18.62 0.98
C MET A 271 0.03 18.09 2.03
N CYS A 272 0.06 18.64 3.24
CA CYS A 272 -0.91 18.38 4.31
C CYS A 272 -2.04 19.44 4.28
N LEU A 273 -3.26 19.00 4.01
CA LEU A 273 -4.44 19.87 3.86
C LEU A 273 -5.23 19.89 5.16
N THR A 274 -5.32 21.03 5.85
CA THR A 274 -6.09 21.18 7.10
C THR A 274 -7.52 21.68 6.88
N ASP A 275 -8.44 21.14 7.66
CA ASP A 275 -9.85 21.53 7.67
C ASP A 275 -10.15 22.66 8.67
N GLN A 276 -10.03 23.93 8.29
CA GLN A 276 -10.52 25.04 9.15
C GLN A 276 -11.84 25.66 8.63
N SER A 277 -12.91 25.37 9.40
CA SER A 277 -14.31 25.91 9.49
C SER A 277 -15.03 26.69 8.36
N LYS A 278 -16.35 26.47 8.35
CA LYS A 278 -17.44 26.93 7.46
C LYS A 278 -17.25 28.32 6.83
N GLU A 279 -17.63 28.44 5.56
CA GLU A 279 -17.33 29.53 4.61
C GLU A 279 -15.96 29.34 3.93
N GLU A 280 -16.00 28.86 2.68
CA GLU A 280 -14.85 28.59 1.78
C GLU A 280 -13.49 28.45 2.49
N LYS A 281 -13.24 27.21 2.96
CA LYS A 281 -12.05 26.87 3.73
C LYS A 281 -10.81 26.97 2.85
N SER A 282 -10.07 28.07 3.02
CA SER A 282 -8.71 28.25 2.52
C SER A 282 -7.73 27.52 3.42
N PHE A 283 -6.72 26.92 2.81
CA PHE A 283 -5.60 26.22 3.43
C PHE A 283 -4.89 27.11 4.47
N SER A 284 -4.53 26.53 5.62
CA SER A 284 -3.30 27.02 6.26
C SER A 284 -2.14 26.50 5.43
N SER A 285 -1.18 27.37 5.10
CA SER A 285 0.17 26.92 4.78
C SER A 285 0.69 26.17 6.02
N GLY A 286 0.36 24.89 6.18
CA GLY A 286 1.27 23.99 6.88
C GLY A 286 2.61 24.24 6.22
N GLY A 287 3.59 24.69 7.01
CA GLY A 287 4.76 25.48 6.59
C GLY A 287 5.02 25.51 5.08
N SER A 288 5.08 26.71 4.51
CA SER A 288 5.48 26.99 3.12
C SER A 288 6.90 26.57 2.77
N SER A 289 7.45 25.57 3.45
CA SER A 289 8.71 24.97 3.08
C SER A 289 8.48 24.21 1.78
N GLU A 290 8.85 24.88 0.70
CA GLU A 290 9.24 24.30 -0.59
C GLU A 290 10.34 23.21 -0.42
N ASP A 291 10.79 22.91 0.81
CA ASP A 291 11.92 22.03 1.14
C ASP A 291 11.53 20.64 1.68
N PHE A 292 10.25 20.29 1.87
CA PHE A 292 9.86 18.90 2.22
C PHE A 292 9.91 17.97 1.03
N ILE A 293 11.06 17.91 0.37
CA ILE A 293 11.23 17.17 -0.86
C ILE A 293 11.44 15.68 -0.57
N LEU A 294 10.35 14.92 -0.57
CA LEU A 294 10.40 13.48 -0.77
C LEU A 294 9.63 13.14 -2.05
N ILE A 295 10.38 12.98 -3.14
CA ILE A 295 9.86 12.63 -4.46
C ILE A 295 9.36 11.20 -4.37
N GLY A 296 8.15 10.95 -4.84
CA GLY A 296 7.69 9.58 -4.93
C GLY A 296 6.44 9.37 -5.71
N LYS A 297 6.35 8.14 -6.18
CA LYS A 297 5.39 7.70 -7.18
C LYS A 297 4.07 7.33 -6.52
N SER A 298 4.09 7.01 -5.22
CA SER A 298 2.89 6.55 -4.52
C SER A 298 2.95 6.67 -2.99
N ILE A 299 1.77 6.71 -2.36
CA ILE A 299 1.61 6.55 -0.91
C ILE A 299 1.21 5.10 -0.63
N GLY A 300 1.90 4.47 0.32
CA GLY A 300 1.62 3.11 0.73
C GLY A 300 0.18 2.95 1.23
N ILE A 301 -0.41 1.80 0.91
CA ILE A 301 -1.82 1.53 1.18
C ILE A 301 -1.94 0.67 2.44
N ALA A 302 -2.82 1.07 3.36
CA ALA A 302 -3.13 0.30 4.56
C ALA A 302 -4.11 -0.85 4.24
N GLY A 303 -3.82 -2.04 4.76
CA GLY A 303 -4.62 -3.26 4.62
C GLY A 303 -5.36 -3.63 5.90
N SER A 304 -5.36 -2.74 6.90
CA SER A 304 -6.02 -2.90 8.19
C SER A 304 -6.65 -1.59 8.64
N ASN A 305 -7.72 -1.66 9.44
CA ASN A 305 -8.26 -0.47 10.12
C ASN A 305 -7.46 -0.04 11.35
N GLU A 306 -6.46 -0.82 11.76
CA GLU A 306 -5.59 -0.44 12.87
C GLU A 306 -4.94 0.91 12.54
N SER A 307 -5.09 1.86 13.44
CA SER A 307 -4.46 3.17 13.29
C SER A 307 -2.95 2.99 13.22
N SER A 308 -2.39 3.36 12.08
CA SER A 308 -0.95 3.43 11.92
C SER A 308 -0.44 4.78 12.43
N ASP A 309 0.63 4.75 13.21
CA ASP A 309 1.41 5.93 13.59
C ASP A 309 2.38 6.35 12.48
N ILE A 310 2.49 5.57 11.40
CA ILE A 310 3.43 5.83 10.31
C ILE A 310 2.74 6.18 8.99
N LEU A 311 3.39 7.01 8.19
CA LEU A 311 3.09 7.18 6.76
C LEU A 311 4.24 6.60 5.96
N VAL A 312 3.95 5.82 4.91
CA VAL A 312 4.98 5.30 4.01
C VAL A 312 4.79 5.91 2.64
N HIS A 313 5.85 6.50 2.12
CA HIS A 313 5.94 7.01 0.77
C HIS A 313 6.86 6.09 -0.04
N SER A 314 6.45 5.74 -1.25
CA SER A 314 7.20 4.83 -2.11
C SER A 314 7.62 5.51 -3.40
N PHE A 315 8.89 5.30 -3.72
CA PHE A 315 9.57 5.73 -4.92
C PHE A 315 10.46 4.58 -5.41
N ASP A 316 11.66 4.82 -5.93
CA ASP A 316 12.64 3.73 -6.13
C ASP A 316 13.05 3.08 -4.79
N ARG A 317 12.76 3.75 -3.68
CA ARG A 317 12.96 3.37 -2.28
C ARG A 317 11.67 3.59 -1.48
N ILE A 318 11.74 3.50 -0.15
CA ILE A 318 10.66 3.97 0.74
C ILE A 318 11.14 5.06 1.69
N ALA A 319 10.27 6.00 1.98
CA ALA A 319 10.39 6.92 3.10
C ALA A 319 9.28 6.65 4.11
N VAL A 320 9.64 6.47 5.37
CA VAL A 320 8.72 6.21 6.48
C VAL A 320 8.78 7.38 7.45
N PHE A 321 7.62 7.95 7.75
CA PHE A 321 7.44 9.10 8.63
C PHE A 321 6.67 8.69 9.87
N ASP A 322 7.02 9.22 11.05
CA ASP A 322 6.04 9.36 12.13
C ASP A 322 4.97 10.36 11.68
N LYS A 323 3.69 9.96 11.67
CA LYS A 323 2.57 10.82 11.26
C LYS A 323 2.51 12.11 12.06
N LYS A 324 2.97 12.12 13.31
CA LYS A 324 2.97 13.33 14.16
C LYS A 324 3.74 14.46 13.51
N VAL A 325 4.84 14.15 12.81
CA VAL A 325 5.67 15.12 12.08
C VAL A 325 4.86 15.90 11.05
N LEU A 326 3.97 15.20 10.34
CA LEU A 326 3.13 15.79 9.30
C LEU A 326 1.95 16.62 9.87
N THR A 327 1.76 16.55 11.19
CA THR A 327 0.73 17.31 11.92
C THR A 327 1.31 18.45 12.75
N THR A 328 2.63 18.53 12.90
CA THR A 328 3.32 19.62 13.60
C THR A 328 3.65 20.78 12.66
N ASP A 329 3.61 22.01 13.19
CA ASP A 329 4.11 23.17 12.47
C ASP A 329 5.63 23.05 12.30
N ILE A 330 6.07 22.90 11.05
CA ILE A 330 7.49 22.84 10.73
C ILE A 330 7.96 24.27 10.43
N PRO A 331 9.00 24.79 11.13
CA PRO A 331 9.46 26.16 10.92
C PRO A 331 9.82 26.44 9.47
N ASP A 332 9.24 27.50 8.92
CA ASP A 332 9.50 28.03 7.58
C ASP A 332 10.89 28.68 7.55
N ASN A 333 11.93 27.86 7.51
CA ASN A 333 13.28 28.36 7.31
C ASN A 333 13.47 28.60 5.82
N GLN A 334 13.68 29.86 5.41
CA GLN A 334 14.13 30.19 4.05
C GLN A 334 15.43 29.44 3.75
N ARG A 335 15.34 28.32 3.03
CA ARG A 335 16.49 27.53 2.62
C ARG A 335 16.62 27.65 1.10
N THR A 336 17.83 27.97 0.67
CA THR A 336 18.12 28.34 -0.72
C THR A 336 18.35 27.10 -1.56
N GLY A 337 17.45 26.85 -2.53
CA GLY A 337 17.77 26.22 -3.81
C GLY A 337 17.90 24.69 -3.84
N ARG A 338 17.08 24.09 -4.70
CA ARG A 338 17.21 22.75 -5.31
C ARG A 338 17.64 21.59 -4.39
N LEU A 339 16.65 20.74 -4.11
CA LEU A 339 16.74 19.28 -4.17
C LEU A 339 17.99 18.66 -3.55
N HIS A 340 18.05 18.57 -2.23
CA HIS A 340 18.88 17.56 -1.58
C HIS A 340 18.16 17.12 -0.31
N PHE A 341 17.95 15.81 -0.14
CA PHE A 341 17.48 15.17 1.09
C PHE A 341 18.12 15.86 2.29
N MET A 342 17.39 16.78 2.94
CA MET A 342 18.01 17.63 3.94
C MET A 342 18.28 16.76 5.16
N GLY A 343 19.51 16.28 5.31
CA GLY A 343 19.92 15.44 6.44
C GLY A 343 19.55 16.04 7.79
N SER A 344 19.45 17.37 7.91
CA SER A 344 18.92 18.03 9.12
C SER A 344 17.44 17.71 9.39
N LEU A 345 16.56 17.77 8.38
CA LEU A 345 15.14 17.45 8.57
C LEU A 345 14.92 15.97 8.90
N LEU A 346 15.69 15.06 8.29
CA LEU A 346 15.62 13.63 8.61
C LEU A 346 16.07 13.34 10.06
N LEU A 347 17.07 14.06 10.54
CA LEU A 347 17.55 13.95 11.92
C LEU A 347 16.60 14.60 12.93
N ASP A 348 16.01 15.74 12.57
CA ASP A 348 15.16 16.52 13.48
C ASP A 348 13.73 15.95 13.59
N TYR A 349 13.26 15.19 12.59
CA TYR A 349 11.84 14.81 12.47
C TYR A 349 11.58 13.30 12.33
N ASP A 350 12.44 12.42 12.84
CA ASP A 350 12.16 10.96 12.88
C ASP A 350 11.68 10.38 11.53
N ILE A 351 12.31 10.80 10.43
CA ILE A 351 12.02 10.30 9.08
C ILE A 351 13.10 9.29 8.68
N ARG A 352 12.70 8.18 8.07
CA ARG A 352 13.60 7.13 7.58
C ARG A 352 13.46 6.91 6.08
N VAL A 353 14.56 7.05 5.35
CA VAL A 353 14.66 6.64 3.94
C VAL A 353 15.39 5.31 3.90
N LEU A 354 14.74 4.27 3.37
CA LEU A 354 15.23 2.90 3.42
C LEU A 354 15.37 2.30 2.01
N PRO A 355 16.38 1.46 1.77
CA PRO A 355 16.69 0.91 0.44
C PRO A 355 15.78 -0.28 0.07
N PHE A 356 14.49 -0.16 0.34
CA PHE A 356 13.49 -1.17 -0.01
C PHE A 356 12.43 -0.58 -0.94
N ALA A 357 11.77 -1.44 -1.71
CA ALA A 357 10.59 -1.08 -2.50
C ALA A 357 9.32 -1.66 -1.87
N LEU A 358 8.17 -1.02 -2.11
CA LEU A 358 6.88 -1.64 -1.83
C LEU A 358 6.56 -2.67 -2.93
N PRO A 359 5.86 -3.77 -2.59
CA PRO A 359 5.55 -4.82 -3.54
C PRO A 359 4.63 -4.38 -4.69
N GLY A 360 3.94 -3.25 -4.60
CA GLY A 360 3.13 -2.72 -5.71
C GLY A 360 1.88 -1.99 -5.23
N SER A 361 0.76 -2.23 -5.92
CA SER A 361 -0.45 -1.41 -5.76
C SER A 361 -1.48 -1.97 -4.77
N LEU A 362 -1.20 -3.13 -4.17
CA LEU A 362 -1.99 -3.71 -3.08
C LEU A 362 -1.53 -3.16 -1.72
N PRO A 363 -2.34 -3.32 -0.65
CA PRO A 363 -1.94 -2.89 0.67
C PRO A 363 -0.64 -3.51 1.14
N ALA A 364 0.31 -2.66 1.57
CA ALA A 364 1.62 -3.08 2.07
C ALA A 364 1.84 -2.62 3.52
N ILE A 365 0.88 -1.92 4.12
CA ILE A 365 0.97 -1.42 5.49
C ILE A 365 -0.13 -2.08 6.32
N SER A 366 0.19 -2.52 7.53
CA SER A 366 -0.80 -2.97 8.51
C SER A 366 -0.37 -2.57 9.91
N GLY A 367 -1.17 -1.76 10.61
CA GLY A 367 -0.73 -1.09 11.83
C GLY A 367 0.59 -0.33 11.60
N ASN A 368 1.62 -0.60 12.41
CA ASN A 368 2.96 -0.03 12.25
C ASN A 368 3.93 -0.91 11.46
N ARG A 369 3.42 -1.93 10.73
CA ARG A 369 4.21 -2.84 9.91
C ARG A 369 4.13 -2.50 8.44
N VAL A 370 5.25 -2.66 7.74
CA VAL A 370 5.39 -2.44 6.30
C VAL A 370 5.98 -3.68 5.65
N LEU A 371 5.27 -4.24 4.68
CA LEU A 371 5.78 -5.28 3.81
C LEU A 371 6.61 -4.63 2.71
N VAL A 372 7.86 -5.03 2.62
CA VAL A 372 8.82 -4.47 1.66
C VAL A 372 9.55 -5.59 0.95
N CYS A 373 10.13 -5.28 -0.21
CA CYS A 373 10.97 -6.20 -0.94
C CYS A 373 12.29 -5.54 -1.36
N GLN A 374 13.31 -6.38 -1.50
CA GLN A 374 14.61 -6.02 -2.05
C GLN A 374 14.97 -7.03 -3.14
N ARG A 375 15.59 -6.57 -4.21
CA ARG A 375 16.17 -7.45 -5.24
C ARG A 375 17.59 -7.81 -4.83
N VAL A 376 17.86 -9.11 -4.67
CA VAL A 376 19.17 -9.67 -4.31
C VAL A 376 19.45 -10.80 -5.31
N ASP A 377 20.55 -10.70 -6.06
CA ASP A 377 20.95 -11.72 -7.06
C ASP A 377 19.81 -12.17 -8.01
N ASP A 378 19.05 -11.19 -8.53
CA ASP A 378 17.86 -11.39 -9.38
C ASP A 378 16.61 -12.02 -8.72
N GLU A 379 16.66 -12.31 -7.42
CA GLU A 379 15.52 -12.77 -6.63
C GLU A 379 14.93 -11.65 -5.78
N TYR A 380 13.62 -11.74 -5.51
CA TYR A 380 12.94 -10.82 -4.60
C TYR A 380 12.87 -11.42 -3.21
N VAL A 381 13.55 -10.76 -2.27
CA VAL A 381 13.53 -11.10 -0.85
C VAL A 381 12.55 -10.16 -0.16
N PHE A 382 11.67 -10.73 0.68
CA PHE A 382 10.63 -9.98 1.37
C PHE A 382 10.96 -9.80 2.85
N TYR A 383 10.64 -8.62 3.37
CA TYR A 383 10.80 -8.29 4.77
C TYR A 383 9.53 -7.65 5.31
N VAL A 384 9.32 -7.81 6.62
CA VAL A 384 8.42 -6.94 7.37
C VAL A 384 9.25 -5.99 8.21
N LEU A 385 9.01 -4.70 8.05
CA LEU A 385 9.58 -3.64 8.86
C LEU A 385 8.54 -3.21 9.89
N ASP A 386 8.83 -3.37 11.16
CA ASP A 386 7.91 -3.08 12.26
C ASP A 386 8.37 -1.85 13.05
N PHE A 387 7.65 -0.74 12.87
CA PHE A 387 7.92 0.57 13.46
C PHE A 387 7.20 0.82 14.80
N ASP A 388 6.70 -0.24 15.45
CA ASP A 388 6.16 -0.13 16.80
C ASP A 388 7.29 0.22 17.80
N GLN A 389 7.33 1.48 18.24
CA GLN A 389 8.40 1.98 19.10
C GLN A 389 8.38 1.36 20.50
N GLY A 390 7.23 0.88 20.98
CA GLY A 390 7.16 0.13 22.23
C GLY A 390 7.87 -1.22 22.10
N ARG A 391 7.67 -1.89 20.95
CA ARG A 391 8.34 -3.14 20.61
C ARG A 391 9.84 -2.97 20.38
N VAL A 392 10.25 -1.96 19.61
CA VAL A 392 11.67 -1.60 19.43
C VAL A 392 12.32 -1.36 20.80
N GLY A 393 11.68 -0.55 21.65
CA GLY A 393 12.15 -0.29 23.00
C GLY A 393 12.33 -1.55 23.85
N ALA A 394 11.40 -2.50 23.76
CA ALA A 394 11.48 -3.76 24.48
C ALA A 394 12.66 -4.65 24.03
N PHE A 395 13.08 -4.58 22.77
CA PHE A 395 14.29 -5.27 22.30
C PHE A 395 15.57 -4.59 22.79
N LEU A 396 15.62 -3.26 22.72
CA LEU A 396 16.79 -2.49 23.15
C LEU A 396 17.07 -2.64 24.64
N ASP A 397 16.03 -2.81 25.45
CA ASP A 397 16.12 -2.96 26.91
C ASP A 397 16.62 -4.34 27.38
N LYS A 398 16.79 -5.30 26.46
CA LYS A 398 17.29 -6.62 26.80
C LYS A 398 18.74 -6.60 27.27
N THR A 399 19.05 -7.37 28.31
CA THR A 399 20.43 -7.61 28.75
C THR A 399 21.21 -8.43 27.72
N THR A 400 22.54 -8.50 27.87
CA THR A 400 23.39 -9.32 26.99
C THR A 400 22.96 -10.79 27.00
N GLU A 401 22.65 -11.34 28.16
CA GLU A 401 22.19 -12.73 28.31
C GLU A 401 20.83 -12.94 27.61
N GLU A 402 19.89 -12.01 27.77
CA GLU A 402 18.58 -12.08 27.13
C GLU A 402 18.64 -11.94 25.60
N ARG A 403 19.68 -11.26 25.09
CA ARG A 403 19.94 -11.15 23.64
C ARG A 403 20.57 -12.42 23.10
N GLU A 404 21.49 -13.04 23.84
CA GLU A 404 22.09 -14.32 23.48
C GLU A 404 21.05 -15.44 23.46
N GLU A 405 20.20 -15.52 24.48
CA GLU A 405 19.09 -16.47 24.55
C GLU A 405 18.14 -16.29 23.35
N LEU A 406 17.73 -15.05 23.07
CA LEU A 406 16.90 -14.74 21.90
C LEU A 406 17.61 -15.09 20.58
N GLY A 407 18.91 -14.84 20.47
CA GLY A 407 19.70 -15.20 19.29
C GLY A 407 19.71 -16.71 19.05
N ASN A 408 19.82 -17.50 20.11
CA ASN A 408 19.73 -18.96 20.05
C ASN A 408 18.32 -19.41 19.64
N GLU A 409 17.27 -18.86 20.24
CA GLU A 409 15.87 -19.16 19.87
C GLU A 409 15.60 -18.85 18.39
N LEU A 410 16.07 -17.69 17.89
CA LEU A 410 15.91 -17.31 16.49
C LEU A 410 16.73 -18.22 15.57
N SER A 411 17.93 -18.62 15.98
CA SER A 411 18.77 -19.58 15.24
C SER A 411 18.11 -20.95 15.11
N GLU A 412 17.55 -21.47 16.20
CA GLU A 412 16.81 -22.73 16.21
C GLU A 412 15.56 -22.67 15.31
N ALA A 413 14.87 -21.53 15.30
CA ALA A 413 13.76 -21.27 14.39
C ALA A 413 14.20 -20.96 12.94
N GLY A 414 15.51 -20.77 12.70
CA GLY A 414 16.07 -20.22 11.47
C GLY A 414 15.65 -18.77 11.20
N ALA A 415 14.97 -18.10 12.11
CA ALA A 415 14.56 -16.72 11.93
C ALA A 415 15.75 -15.77 11.73
N ARG A 416 15.52 -14.67 11.00
CA ARG A 416 16.48 -13.58 10.88
C ARG A 416 15.82 -12.25 11.23
N VAL A 417 16.33 -11.63 12.28
CA VAL A 417 15.81 -10.39 12.84
C VAL A 417 16.93 -9.38 13.00
N LYS A 418 16.74 -8.18 12.44
CA LYS A 418 17.62 -7.04 12.63
C LYS A 418 16.85 -5.94 13.35
N ILE A 419 17.36 -5.44 14.47
CA ILE A 419 16.81 -4.28 15.19
C ILE A 419 17.62 -3.07 14.78
N VAL A 420 16.98 -2.11 14.13
CA VAL A 420 17.67 -0.96 13.51
C VAL A 420 17.24 0.33 14.19
N THR A 421 18.20 1.04 14.78
CA THR A 421 17.99 2.41 15.30
C THR A 421 18.96 3.42 14.69
N ARG A 422 20.07 2.98 14.09
CA ARG A 422 20.94 3.84 13.27
C ARG A 422 20.17 4.47 12.11
N ARG A 423 20.52 5.71 11.75
CA ARG A 423 19.81 6.49 10.73
C ARG A 423 20.64 6.61 9.47
N PHE A 424 20.11 6.09 8.37
CA PHE A 424 20.73 6.19 7.05
C PHE A 424 19.89 7.07 6.14
N PHE A 425 20.54 7.71 5.20
CA PHE A 425 19.90 8.18 3.98
C PHE A 425 20.71 7.69 2.79
N ALA A 426 20.05 7.53 1.66
CA ALA A 426 20.72 7.04 0.48
C ALA A 426 20.94 8.20 -0.49
N LEU A 427 22.18 8.39 -0.95
CA LEU A 427 22.53 9.46 -1.88
C LEU A 427 21.83 9.24 -3.24
N GLU A 428 21.60 10.32 -3.98
CA GLU A 428 21.03 10.29 -5.34
C GLU A 428 22.08 10.02 -6.43
N GLU A 429 23.35 10.37 -6.23
CA GLU A 429 24.39 10.24 -7.25
C GLU A 429 24.84 8.77 -7.40
N GLY A 430 24.18 8.03 -8.30
CA GLY A 430 24.64 6.69 -8.75
C GLY A 430 23.61 5.55 -8.74
N VAL A 431 22.34 5.81 -8.39
CA VAL A 431 21.41 4.74 -7.96
C VAL A 431 20.92 3.80 -9.09
N GLN A 432 21.74 2.80 -9.40
CA GLN A 432 21.24 1.44 -9.60
C GLN A 432 20.95 0.81 -8.23
N MET A 433 20.00 -0.13 -8.19
CA MET A 433 19.73 -0.94 -6.99
C MET A 433 21.05 -1.57 -6.50
N GLY A 434 21.62 -1.08 -5.39
CA GLY A 434 22.85 -1.63 -4.80
C GLY A 434 23.98 -0.66 -4.46
N GLU A 435 23.88 0.64 -4.76
CA GLU A 435 24.93 1.62 -4.44
C GLU A 435 24.65 2.51 -3.21
N GLU A 436 25.75 3.11 -2.70
CA GLU A 436 26.06 3.57 -1.34
C GLU A 436 24.95 4.33 -0.59
N CYS A 437 24.63 3.86 0.63
CA CYS A 437 23.86 4.61 1.63
C CYS A 437 24.82 5.37 2.53
N GLU A 438 24.61 6.67 2.72
CA GLU A 438 25.36 7.46 3.68
C GLU A 438 24.71 7.39 5.06
N ASP A 439 25.54 7.25 6.08
CA ASP A 439 25.09 7.30 7.47
C ASP A 439 24.75 8.76 7.84
N ALA A 440 23.45 9.02 8.04
CA ALA A 440 22.96 10.35 8.39
C ALA A 440 23.45 10.79 9.77
N GLU A 441 23.72 9.83 10.66
CA GLU A 441 24.24 10.10 11.99
C GLU A 441 25.63 10.77 11.92
N TYR A 442 26.37 10.48 10.85
CA TYR A 442 27.74 10.93 10.64
C TYR A 442 27.92 11.54 9.24
N GLN A 443 27.37 12.75 9.04
CA GLN A 443 27.34 13.49 7.76
C GLN A 443 28.68 13.67 7.00
N ARG A 444 29.85 13.30 7.56
CA ARG A 444 31.17 13.45 6.92
C ARG A 444 32.22 12.41 7.33
N SER A 445 32.16 11.88 8.56
CA SER A 445 33.02 10.81 9.07
C SER A 445 32.52 10.41 10.46
N ALA A 446 32.33 9.11 10.71
CA ALA A 446 32.10 8.63 12.07
C ALA A 446 33.32 9.03 12.94
N PRO A 447 33.12 9.54 14.16
CA PRO A 447 34.23 9.78 15.06
C PRO A 447 35.03 8.47 15.26
N PRO A 448 36.35 8.53 15.51
CA PRO A 448 37.20 7.33 15.56
C PRO A 448 36.72 6.26 16.54
N GLU A 449 36.14 6.66 17.66
CA GLU A 449 35.51 5.79 18.65
C GLU A 449 34.30 5.00 18.10
N TRP A 450 33.67 5.49 17.05
CA TRP A 450 32.52 4.86 16.37
C TRP A 450 32.93 4.06 15.14
N GLN A 451 34.06 4.39 14.51
CA GLN A 451 34.54 3.63 13.35
C GLN A 451 34.70 2.14 13.70
N ASN A 452 35.31 1.84 14.85
CA ASN A 452 35.44 0.45 15.33
C ASN A 452 34.08 -0.23 15.52
N HIS A 453 33.09 0.48 16.06
CA HIS A 453 31.74 -0.07 16.24
C HIS A 453 31.05 -0.38 14.90
N LEU A 454 31.21 0.52 13.92
CA LEU A 454 30.67 0.33 12.58
C LEU A 454 31.38 -0.79 11.83
N ASP A 455 32.70 -0.91 11.97
CA ASP A 455 33.49 -2.00 11.39
C ASP A 455 33.08 -3.35 12.00
N GLU A 456 32.96 -3.44 13.33
CA GLU A 456 32.44 -4.64 14.02
C GLU A 456 31.02 -5.01 13.58
N LEU A 457 30.17 -4.00 13.34
CA LEU A 457 28.81 -4.22 12.87
C LEU A 457 28.79 -4.72 11.43
N ALA A 458 29.66 -4.19 10.56
CA ALA A 458 29.81 -4.63 9.18
C ALA A 458 30.31 -6.08 9.13
N GLU A 459 31.32 -6.44 9.92
CA GLU A 459 31.81 -7.82 10.05
C GLU A 459 30.69 -8.76 10.51
N LYS A 460 29.90 -8.36 11.53
CA LYS A 460 28.73 -9.14 11.97
C LYS A 460 27.65 -9.25 10.91
N GLU A 461 27.44 -8.22 10.11
CA GLU A 461 26.44 -8.27 9.02
C GLU A 461 26.87 -9.24 7.91
N GLU A 462 28.17 -9.33 7.61
CA GLU A 462 28.74 -10.34 6.71
C GLU A 462 28.56 -11.78 7.23
N GLU A 463 28.66 -11.98 8.56
CA GLU A 463 28.37 -13.27 9.20
C GLU A 463 26.90 -13.70 9.08
N ASN A 464 26.01 -12.77 8.74
CA ASN A 464 24.58 -12.99 8.50
C ASN A 464 23.85 -13.72 9.67
N PRO A 465 23.95 -13.20 10.92
CA PRO A 465 23.44 -13.84 12.12
C PRO A 465 21.91 -13.83 12.16
N SER A 466 21.36 -14.74 12.97
CA SER A 466 19.91 -14.83 13.22
C SER A 466 19.34 -13.61 13.96
N LEU A 467 20.18 -12.92 14.75
CA LEU A 467 19.84 -11.70 15.47
C LEU A 467 20.95 -10.66 15.33
N LEU A 468 20.61 -9.47 14.88
CA LEU A 468 21.54 -8.34 14.75
C LEU A 468 20.94 -7.08 15.37
N PHE A 469 21.73 -6.39 16.19
CA PHE A 469 21.39 -5.07 16.74
C PHE A 469 22.23 -4.00 16.01
N ASP A 470 21.60 -3.29 15.09
CA ASP A 470 22.15 -2.12 14.39
C ASP A 470 21.75 -0.86 15.16
N GLU A 471 22.39 -0.70 16.33
CA GLU A 471 22.08 0.33 17.30
C GLU A 471 22.83 1.63 17.03
N ALA A 472 22.12 2.76 17.17
CA ALA A 472 22.77 4.04 17.29
C ALA A 472 23.51 4.14 18.64
N PRO A 473 24.61 4.91 18.72
CA PRO A 473 25.23 5.37 19.96
C PRO A 473 24.25 5.70 21.09
N ARG A 474 24.59 5.25 22.32
CA ARG A 474 23.79 5.52 23.54
C ARG A 474 23.60 7.00 23.89
N GLU A 475 24.36 7.90 23.27
CA GLU A 475 24.37 9.35 23.60
C GLU A 475 23.15 10.10 23.06
N ARG A 476 22.41 9.53 22.11
CA ARG A 476 21.13 10.05 21.64
C ARG A 476 20.02 9.23 22.28
N GLY A 477 18.97 9.90 22.79
CA GLY A 477 17.77 9.22 23.31
C GLY A 477 17.21 8.22 22.30
N ARG A 478 16.34 7.29 22.74
CA ARG A 478 15.86 6.18 21.90
C ARG A 478 15.38 6.68 20.52
N PRO A 479 16.12 6.40 19.42
CA PRO A 479 15.77 6.91 18.11
C PRO A 479 14.51 6.20 17.61
N PHE A 480 13.70 6.88 16.80
CA PHE A 480 12.65 6.23 16.00
C PHE A 480 13.29 5.10 15.19
N GLY A 481 13.01 3.84 15.52
CA GLY A 481 13.66 2.65 14.96
C GLY A 481 12.66 1.65 14.39
N PHE A 482 13.14 0.50 13.92
CA PHE A 482 12.28 -0.59 13.45
C PHE A 482 12.92 -1.96 13.68
N VAL A 483 12.07 -2.98 13.72
CA VAL A 483 12.47 -4.39 13.65
C VAL A 483 12.29 -4.87 12.23
N GLN A 484 13.35 -5.33 11.59
CA GLN A 484 13.32 -5.97 10.28
C GLN A 484 13.31 -7.47 10.45
N SER A 485 12.31 -8.14 9.88
CA SER A 485 12.17 -9.59 9.91
C SER A 485 12.13 -10.13 8.48
N LEU A 486 13.04 -11.05 8.16
CA LEU A 486 13.10 -11.71 6.85
C LEU A 486 11.96 -12.71 6.72
N LEU A 487 11.12 -12.57 5.69
CA LEU A 487 10.03 -13.49 5.43
C LEU A 487 10.50 -14.74 4.65
N ARG A 488 10.17 -15.91 5.19
CA ARG A 488 10.38 -17.21 4.57
C ARG A 488 9.10 -17.70 3.94
N LEU A 489 8.79 -17.10 2.80
CA LEU A 489 7.70 -17.55 1.95
C LEU A 489 8.26 -18.73 1.14
N GLU A 490 7.77 -19.95 1.35
CA GLU A 490 8.23 -21.18 0.66
C GLU A 490 7.85 -21.20 -0.85
N LYS A 491 7.91 -20.03 -1.49
CA LYS A 491 7.54 -19.76 -2.87
C LYS A 491 8.41 -18.61 -3.39
N VAL A 492 9.12 -18.88 -4.49
CA VAL A 492 9.85 -17.85 -5.22
C VAL A 492 8.85 -16.94 -5.93
N ILE A 493 8.96 -15.63 -5.70
CA ILE A 493 8.09 -14.62 -6.32
C ILE A 493 8.84 -13.93 -7.46
N SER A 494 8.31 -14.03 -8.67
CA SER A 494 8.91 -13.39 -9.84
C SER A 494 8.66 -11.87 -9.85
N ALA A 495 9.47 -11.11 -10.61
CA ALA A 495 9.29 -9.66 -10.78
C ALA A 495 7.86 -9.24 -11.18
N MET A 496 7.19 -10.06 -12.01
CA MET A 496 5.82 -9.79 -12.47
C MET A 496 4.76 -10.10 -11.41
N ASP A 497 5.14 -10.82 -10.37
CA ASP A 497 4.26 -11.32 -9.32
C ASP A 497 4.38 -10.54 -8.01
N VAL A 498 5.47 -9.78 -7.81
CA VAL A 498 5.67 -8.87 -6.67
C VAL A 498 4.45 -7.96 -6.47
N GLY A 499 3.90 -7.43 -7.57
CA GLY A 499 2.68 -6.59 -7.61
C GLY A 499 1.42 -7.17 -6.98
N ARG A 500 1.39 -8.49 -6.72
CA ARG A 500 0.25 -9.23 -6.16
C ARG A 500 0.41 -9.54 -4.67
N MET A 501 1.49 -9.09 -4.06
CA MET A 501 1.75 -9.26 -2.63
C MET A 501 1.03 -8.18 -1.82
N ALA A 502 0.41 -8.58 -0.72
CA ALA A 502 -0.26 -7.66 0.19
C ALA A 502 -0.01 -8.05 1.66
N LEU A 503 -0.14 -7.07 2.55
CA LEU A 503 -0.05 -7.23 3.99
C LEU A 503 -1.39 -6.93 4.64
N THR A 504 -1.75 -7.76 5.62
CA THR A 504 -2.87 -7.57 6.54
C THR A 504 -2.38 -7.74 7.98
N SER A 505 -3.27 -7.55 8.97
CA SER A 505 -2.91 -7.63 10.38
C SER A 505 -2.39 -9.00 10.83
N SER A 506 -2.77 -10.07 10.13
CA SER A 506 -2.44 -11.45 10.50
C SER A 506 -1.80 -12.27 9.38
N ALA A 507 -1.60 -11.70 8.18
CA ALA A 507 -1.14 -12.48 7.04
C ALA A 507 -0.47 -11.64 5.95
N VAL A 508 0.43 -12.31 5.23
CA VAL A 508 0.90 -11.90 3.90
C VAL A 508 0.11 -12.66 2.85
N ILE A 509 -0.42 -11.94 1.87
CA ILE A 509 -1.28 -12.49 0.81
C ILE A 509 -0.54 -12.39 -0.51
N PHE A 510 -0.49 -13.50 -1.24
CA PHE A 510 -0.20 -13.54 -2.65
C PHE A 510 -1.49 -13.76 -3.43
N ALA A 511 -2.04 -12.69 -3.99
CA ALA A 511 -3.31 -12.73 -4.71
C ALA A 511 -3.20 -13.58 -5.99
N PRO A 512 -4.12 -14.53 -6.26
CA PRO A 512 -4.13 -15.28 -7.50
C PRO A 512 -4.43 -14.36 -8.69
N LYS A 513 -3.94 -14.74 -9.87
CA LYS A 513 -4.42 -14.15 -11.12
C LYS A 513 -5.86 -14.64 -11.37
N PRO A 514 -6.69 -13.84 -12.04
CA PRO A 514 -7.99 -14.31 -12.48
C PRO A 514 -7.87 -15.59 -13.31
N GLY A 515 -8.58 -16.64 -12.88
CA GLY A 515 -8.54 -17.97 -13.48
C GLY A 515 -7.31 -18.82 -13.15
N SER A 516 -6.45 -18.41 -12.20
CA SER A 516 -5.34 -19.24 -11.71
C SER A 516 -5.54 -19.74 -10.28
N SER A 517 -4.84 -20.82 -9.95
CA SER A 517 -4.77 -21.43 -8.63
C SER A 517 -3.40 -21.21 -7.97
N ASP A 518 -2.71 -20.12 -8.31
CA ASP A 518 -1.33 -19.86 -7.87
C ASP A 518 -1.26 -18.97 -6.63
N GLY A 519 -2.39 -18.49 -6.11
CA GLY A 519 -2.43 -17.64 -4.92
C GLY A 519 -2.08 -18.41 -3.64
N MET A 520 -1.52 -17.69 -2.67
CA MET A 520 -1.15 -18.23 -1.36
C MET A 520 -1.44 -17.19 -0.27
N ILE A 521 -1.73 -17.66 0.94
CA ILE A 521 -1.83 -16.81 2.13
C ILE A 521 -0.94 -17.43 3.21
N TRP A 522 -0.09 -16.62 3.80
CA TRP A 522 0.83 -17.01 4.87
C TRP A 522 0.44 -16.26 6.15
N TYR A 523 0.09 -17.01 7.20
CA TYR A 523 -0.37 -16.44 8.46
C TYR A 523 0.75 -16.37 9.47
N PHE A 524 0.83 -15.23 10.16
CA PHE A 524 1.82 -14.91 11.17
C PHE A 524 1.10 -14.46 12.44
#